data_AF-A0A355WIX9-F1
#
_entry.id   AF-A0A355WIX9-F1
#
_cell.length_a   1.000
_cell.length_b   1.000
_cell.length_c   1.000
_cell.angle_alpha   90.00
_cell.angle_beta   90.00
_cell.angle_gamma   90.00
#
_symmetry.space_group_name_H-M   'P 1'
#
loop_
_entity.id
_entity.type
_entity.pdbx_description
1 polymer ?
#
loop_
_entity_poly.entity_id
_entity_poly.type
_entity_poly.pdbx_seq_one_letter_code
_entity_poly.pdbx_strand_id
1 'polypeptide(L)'
;KSVLGELPDAIAVFSPANELVISNTAFASLWGVDPGSMVARMDFRDVKTLWLDHCSDASALEHMLLSPAPKFGECQEIGTIQHESGKSYTVTLGGLARGAAICTFQLISQKPTAHEKRVLLEA
;
A
#
# COMPACT_ATOMS: atom_id res chain seq x y z
N LYS A 1 4.05 17.37 6.66
CA LYS A 1 5.21 16.60 6.16
C LYS A 1 4.81 16.08 4.79
N SER A 2 5.45 16.56 3.72
CA SER A 2 4.99 16.38 2.34
C SER A 2 4.97 14.91 1.93
N VAL A 3 3.90 14.48 1.26
CA VAL A 3 3.64 13.12 0.75
C VAL A 3 4.54 12.71 -0.44
N LEU A 4 5.56 13.52 -0.73
CA LEU A 4 6.47 13.37 -1.87
C LEU A 4 7.90 13.27 -1.34
N GLY A 5 8.22 12.09 -0.80
CA GLY A 5 9.56 11.73 -0.35
C GLY A 5 10.01 10.47 -1.03
N GLU A 6 10.51 10.62 -2.26
CA GLU A 6 11.47 9.76 -2.96
C GLU A 6 11.44 8.26 -2.64
N LEU A 7 10.41 7.55 -3.12
CA LEU A 7 10.44 6.16 -3.64
C LEU A 7 9.09 5.95 -4.36
N PRO A 8 8.97 5.10 -5.38
CA PRO A 8 7.69 4.90 -6.04
C PRO A 8 6.79 4.08 -5.10
N ASP A 9 5.94 4.76 -4.35
CA ASP A 9 4.88 4.11 -3.59
C ASP A 9 4.11 3.20 -4.55
N ALA A 10 3.85 1.96 -4.14
CA ALA A 10 2.95 1.12 -4.90
C ALA A 10 1.56 1.75 -4.83
N ILE A 11 0.97 2.06 -5.98
CA ILE A 11 -0.29 2.81 -6.08
C ILE A 11 -1.34 1.92 -6.74
N ALA A 12 -2.53 1.91 -6.14
CA ALA A 12 -3.75 1.35 -6.72
C ALA A 12 -4.87 2.40 -6.65
N VAL A 13 -5.47 2.75 -7.78
CA VAL A 13 -6.61 3.65 -7.86
C VAL A 13 -7.85 2.88 -8.26
N PHE A 14 -8.91 3.04 -7.47
CA PHE A 14 -10.20 2.41 -7.68
C PHE A 14 -11.22 3.43 -8.16
N SER A 15 -12.04 3.03 -9.13
CA SER A 15 -13.21 3.79 -9.54
C SER A 15 -14.30 3.74 -8.46
N PRO A 16 -15.31 4.62 -8.53
CA PRO A 16 -16.50 4.52 -7.67
C PRO A 16 -17.29 3.22 -7.84
N ALA A 17 -17.05 2.48 -8.94
CA ALA A 17 -17.63 1.17 -9.20
C ALA A 17 -16.78 0.02 -8.62
N ASN A 18 -15.78 0.34 -7.78
CA ASN A 18 -14.83 -0.59 -7.17
C ASN A 18 -13.93 -1.33 -8.17
N GLU A 19 -13.77 -0.82 -9.40
CA GLU A 19 -12.82 -1.39 -10.37
C GLU A 19 -11.44 -0.77 -10.17
N LEU A 20 -10.38 -1.57 -10.25
CA LEU A 20 -9.02 -1.05 -10.34
C LEU A 20 -8.82 -0.39 -11.70
N VAL A 21 -8.59 0.92 -11.70
CA VAL A 21 -8.43 1.73 -12.93
C VAL A 21 -6.99 2.15 -13.20
N ILE A 22 -6.17 2.28 -12.15
CA ILE A 22 -4.75 2.62 -12.29
C ILE A 22 -3.94 1.80 -11.30
N SER A 23 -2.87 1.18 -11.78
CA SER A 23 -1.78 0.63 -10.98
C SER A 23 -0.45 1.02 -11.59
N ASN A 24 0.60 1.17 -10.77
CA ASN A 24 1.94 1.50 -11.27
C ASN A 24 2.89 0.30 -11.23
N THR A 25 4.08 0.45 -11.82
CA THR A 25 5.11 -0.60 -11.85
C THR A 25 5.57 -1.02 -10.45
N ALA A 26 5.54 -0.11 -9.47
CA ALA A 26 5.86 -0.45 -8.08
C ALA A 26 4.79 -1.38 -7.47
N PHE A 27 3.51 -1.14 -7.77
CA PHE A 27 2.43 -2.06 -7.40
C PHE A 27 2.65 -3.44 -8.01
N ALA A 28 2.96 -3.50 -9.31
CA ALA A 28 3.23 -4.78 -9.97
C ALA A 28 4.45 -5.51 -9.41
N SER A 29 5.49 -4.77 -9.04
CA SER A 29 6.69 -5.34 -8.42
C SER A 29 6.45 -5.81 -6.99
N LEU A 30 5.56 -5.14 -6.25
CA LEU A 30 5.22 -5.48 -4.87
C LEU A 30 4.35 -6.75 -4.82
N TRP A 31 3.31 -6.80 -5.65
CA TRP A 31 2.30 -7.87 -5.59
C TRP A 31 2.48 -8.95 -6.66
N GLY A 32 3.51 -8.86 -7.50
CA GLY A 32 3.80 -9.84 -8.55
C GLY A 32 2.76 -9.94 -9.66
N VAL A 33 1.81 -9.00 -9.72
CA VAL A 33 0.71 -8.96 -10.70
C VAL A 33 0.70 -7.61 -11.38
N ASP A 34 0.63 -7.58 -12.72
CA ASP A 34 0.36 -6.37 -13.49
C ASP A 34 -1.08 -6.37 -14.02
N PRO A 35 -2.03 -5.70 -13.33
CA PRO A 35 -3.41 -5.62 -13.75
C PRO A 35 -3.60 -4.96 -15.12
N GLY A 36 -2.68 -4.10 -15.54
CA GLY A 36 -2.71 -3.46 -16.86
C GLY A 36 -2.48 -4.44 -18.00
N SER A 37 -1.84 -5.57 -17.72
CA SER A 37 -1.58 -6.67 -18.67
C SER A 37 -2.65 -7.76 -18.64
N MET A 38 -3.63 -7.68 -17.74
CA MET A 38 -4.71 -8.66 -17.61
C MET A 38 -5.89 -8.34 -18.54
N VAL A 39 -6.47 -9.39 -19.15
CA VAL A 39 -7.67 -9.26 -19.99
C VAL A 39 -8.93 -9.00 -19.13
N ALA A 40 -8.95 -9.58 -17.93
CA ALA A 40 -10.02 -9.38 -16.96
C ALA A 40 -9.71 -8.18 -16.06
N ARG A 41 -10.74 -7.35 -15.80
CA ARG A 41 -10.63 -6.28 -14.80
C ARG A 41 -10.65 -6.88 -13.41
N MET A 42 -9.76 -6.41 -12.54
CA MET A 42 -9.80 -6.72 -11.12
C MET A 42 -10.67 -5.68 -10.40
N ASP A 43 -11.55 -6.16 -9.54
CA ASP A 43 -12.27 -5.29 -8.62
C ASP A 43 -11.51 -5.14 -7.28
N PHE A 44 -12.03 -4.30 -6.39
CA PHE A 44 -11.45 -4.05 -5.07
C PHE A 44 -11.35 -5.33 -4.21
N ARG A 45 -12.27 -6.30 -4.37
CA ARG A 45 -12.24 -7.57 -3.65
C ARG A 45 -11.15 -8.48 -4.22
N ASP A 46 -10.99 -8.56 -5.53
CA ASP A 46 -9.93 -9.34 -6.18
C ASP A 46 -8.56 -8.82 -5.75
N VAL A 47 -8.37 -7.50 -5.83
CA VAL A 47 -7.13 -6.85 -5.44
C VAL A 47 -6.86 -7.00 -3.94
N LYS A 48 -7.89 -6.94 -3.10
CA LYS A 48 -7.72 -7.20 -1.67
C LYS A 48 -7.32 -8.64 -1.39
N THR A 49 -7.91 -9.61 -2.07
CA THR A 49 -7.57 -11.03 -1.88
C THR A 49 -6.09 -11.24 -2.23
N LEU A 50 -5.64 -10.66 -3.34
CA LEU A 50 -4.22 -10.64 -3.71
C LEU A 50 -3.34 -10.06 -2.59
N TRP A 51 -3.72 -8.94 -1.99
CA TRP A 51 -2.95 -8.33 -0.91
C TRP A 51 -2.89 -9.17 0.36
N LEU A 52 -4.03 -9.75 0.76
CA LEU A 52 -4.10 -10.59 1.96
C LEU A 52 -3.23 -11.85 1.79
N ASP A 53 -3.26 -12.47 0.62
CA ASP A 53 -2.50 -13.71 0.34
C ASP A 53 -0.98 -13.49 0.39
N HIS A 54 -0.50 -12.26 0.13
CA HIS A 54 0.93 -11.91 0.12
C HIS A 54 1.39 -11.22 1.42
N CYS A 55 0.52 -11.11 2.43
CA CYS A 55 0.84 -10.52 3.73
C CYS A 55 0.93 -11.58 4.83
N SER A 56 1.98 -11.51 5.64
CA SER A 56 2.08 -12.29 6.89
C SER A 56 1.30 -11.62 8.04
N ASP A 57 1.13 -10.30 8.00
CA ASP A 57 0.18 -9.56 8.85
C ASP A 57 -0.57 -8.54 7.98
N ALA A 58 -1.88 -8.72 7.91
CA ALA A 58 -2.77 -7.92 7.08
C ALA A 58 -3.85 -7.19 7.90
N SER A 59 -3.67 -7.05 9.21
CA SER A 59 -4.68 -6.49 10.13
C SER A 59 -5.15 -5.10 9.68
N ALA A 60 -4.24 -4.28 9.15
CA ALA A 60 -4.57 -2.96 8.58
C ALA A 60 -5.49 -3.07 7.35
N LEU A 61 -5.23 -4.01 6.43
CA LEU A 61 -6.07 -4.22 5.24
C LEU A 61 -7.45 -4.77 5.58
N GLU A 62 -7.56 -5.55 6.65
CA GLU A 62 -8.84 -6.00 7.18
C GLU A 62 -9.62 -4.83 7.80
N HIS A 63 -8.96 -3.99 8.59
CA HIS A 63 -9.55 -2.79 9.16
C HIS A 63 -10.05 -1.80 8.08
N MET A 64 -9.34 -1.71 6.96
CA MET A 64 -9.75 -0.91 5.80
C MET A 64 -11.14 -1.30 5.27
N LEU A 65 -11.49 -2.60 5.27
CA LEU A 65 -12.82 -3.04 4.79
C LEU A 65 -13.96 -2.62 5.70
N LEU A 66 -13.68 -2.56 7.00
CA LEU A 66 -14.66 -2.18 8.00
C LEU A 66 -14.80 -0.66 8.08
N SER A 67 -13.86 0.07 7.49
CA SER A 67 -13.84 1.53 7.46
C SER A 67 -14.72 2.06 6.32
N PRO A 68 -15.37 3.22 6.52
CA PRO A 68 -16.12 3.87 5.44
C PRO A 68 -15.19 4.30 4.31
N ALA A 69 -15.73 4.38 3.08
CA ALA A 69 -14.98 4.89 1.94
C ALA A 69 -14.50 6.33 2.20
N PRO A 70 -13.26 6.67 1.81
CA PRO A 70 -12.69 7.99 2.06
C PRO A 70 -13.43 9.06 1.25
N LYS A 71 -13.66 10.24 1.84
CA LYS A 71 -14.23 11.37 1.10
C LYS A 71 -13.16 12.08 0.28
N PHE A 72 -13.59 12.80 -0.74
CA PHE A 72 -12.69 13.63 -1.54
C PHE A 72 -11.86 14.58 -0.64
N GLY A 73 -10.54 14.53 -0.79
CA GLY A 73 -9.61 15.35 0.00
C GLY A 73 -9.26 14.77 1.37
N GLU A 74 -9.87 13.65 1.78
CA GLU A 74 -9.42 12.88 2.93
C GLU A 74 -8.25 11.98 2.52
N CYS A 75 -7.28 11.88 3.42
CA CYS A 75 -6.15 10.97 3.34
C CYS A 75 -5.96 10.40 4.74
N GLN A 76 -6.17 9.10 4.87
CA GLN A 76 -6.14 8.39 6.12
C GLN A 76 -5.09 7.29 6.07
N GLU A 77 -4.16 7.32 7.02
CA GLU A 77 -3.30 6.17 7.28
C GLU A 77 -4.15 5.07 7.92
N ILE A 78 -4.25 3.94 7.23
CA ILE A 78 -5.00 2.77 7.69
C ILE A 78 -4.18 2.00 8.73
N GLY A 79 -2.87 1.93 8.52
CA GLY A 79 -1.93 1.27 9.41
C GLY A 79 -0.75 0.66 8.66
N THR A 80 -0.14 -0.34 9.27
CA THR A 80 1.02 -1.05 8.71
C THR A 80 0.64 -2.48 8.36
N ILE A 81 1.15 -2.97 7.24
CA ILE A 81 1.13 -4.38 6.86
C ILE A 81 2.53 -4.95 6.84
N GLN A 82 2.61 -6.27 7.03
CA GLN A 82 3.85 -7.02 6.87
C GLN A 82 3.72 -7.93 5.66
N HIS A 83 4.52 -7.65 4.63
CA HIS A 83 4.58 -8.45 3.41
C HIS A 83 5.36 -9.74 3.70
N GLU A 84 5.02 -10.84 3.01
CA GLU A 84 5.66 -12.15 3.18
C GLU A 84 7.19 -12.13 2.95
N SER A 85 7.68 -11.14 2.20
CA SER A 85 9.11 -10.89 1.99
C SER A 85 9.84 -10.34 3.24
N GLY A 86 9.14 -10.11 4.34
CA GLY A 86 9.65 -9.55 5.60
C GLY A 86 9.69 -8.02 5.65
N LYS A 87 9.31 -7.34 4.56
CA LYS A 87 9.24 -5.87 4.49
C LYS A 87 7.91 -5.38 5.06
N SER A 88 7.94 -4.23 5.74
CA SER A 88 6.73 -3.60 6.30
C SER A 88 6.36 -2.35 5.49
N TYR A 89 5.07 -2.19 5.22
CA TYR A 89 4.55 -1.10 4.42
C TYR A 89 3.47 -0.35 5.19
N THR A 90 3.52 0.98 5.15
CA THR A 90 2.40 1.82 5.59
C THR A 90 1.37 1.86 4.48
N VAL A 91 0.12 1.58 4.83
CA VAL A 91 -1.03 1.63 3.95
C VAL A 91 -1.78 2.92 4.19
N THR A 92 -1.96 3.71 3.13
CA THR A 92 -2.75 4.94 3.18
C THR A 92 -3.89 4.85 2.18
N LEU A 93 -5.08 5.27 2.61
CA LEU A 93 -6.27 5.34 1.79
C LEU A 93 -6.72 6.80 1.66
N GLY A 94 -6.88 7.27 0.42
CA GLY A 94 -7.31 8.62 0.13
C GLY A 94 -8.51 8.68 -0.81
N GLY A 95 -9.34 9.69 -0.66
CA GLY A 95 -10.47 9.94 -1.55
C GLY A 95 -10.07 10.91 -2.67
N LEU A 96 -10.22 10.46 -3.90
CA LEU A 96 -10.02 11.24 -5.13
C LEU A 96 -11.33 11.84 -5.64
N ALA A 97 -11.19 12.71 -6.65
CA ALA A 97 -12.34 13.38 -7.25
C ALA A 97 -13.34 12.35 -7.81
N ARG A 98 -14.62 12.73 -7.82
CA ARG A 98 -15.73 11.91 -8.34
C ARG A 98 -15.93 10.57 -7.61
N GLY A 99 -15.45 10.44 -6.37
CA GLY A 99 -15.64 9.25 -5.54
C GLY A 99 -14.69 8.09 -5.83
N ALA A 100 -13.64 8.33 -6.62
CA ALA A 100 -12.55 7.38 -6.76
C ALA A 100 -11.73 7.31 -5.46
N ALA A 101 -11.06 6.18 -5.23
CA ALA A 101 -10.19 6.00 -4.07
C ALA A 101 -8.76 5.68 -4.53
N ILE A 102 -7.77 6.14 -3.77
CA ILE A 102 -6.36 5.77 -3.96
C ILE A 102 -5.88 5.02 -2.72
N CYS A 103 -5.25 3.88 -2.95
CA CYS A 103 -4.53 3.12 -1.94
C CYS A 103 -3.03 3.19 -2.27
N THR A 104 -2.20 3.54 -1.29
CA THR A 104 -0.76 3.56 -1.44
C THR A 104 -0.08 2.67 -0.42
N PHE A 105 1.02 2.05 -0.83
CA PHE A 105 1.88 1.24 0.01
C PHE A 105 3.28 1.81 0.00
N GLN A 106 3.66 2.38 1.14
CA GLN A 106 4.97 3.01 1.31
C GLN A 106 5.86 2.15 2.19
N LEU A 107 7.07 1.83 1.74
CA LEU A 107 8.01 1.03 2.52
C LEU A 107 8.41 1.78 3.79
N ILE A 108 8.30 1.12 4.94
CA ILE A 108 8.79 1.65 6.20
C ILE A 108 10.28 1.36 6.26
N SER A 109 11.11 2.35 5.93
CA SER A 109 12.54 2.29 6.21
C SER A 109 12.72 2.18 7.72
N GLN A 110 13.07 0.99 8.19
CA GLN A 110 13.46 0.79 9.58
C GLN A 110 14.65 1.72 9.86
N LYS A 111 14.48 2.65 10.80
CA LYS A 111 15.60 3.39 11.36
C LYS A 111 16.56 2.34 11.94
N PRO A 112 17.87 2.33 11.61
CA PRO A 112 18.78 1.34 12.15
C PRO A 112 18.67 1.39 13.67
N THR A 113 18.20 0.28 14.24
CA THR A 113 18.10 0.10 15.69
C THR A 113 19.45 0.43 16.29
N ALA A 114 19.49 1.31 17.28
CA ALA A 114 20.70 1.88 17.88
C ALA A 114 21.67 0.86 18.52
N HIS A 115 21.47 -0.44 18.32
CA HIS A 115 22.36 -1.51 18.75
C HIS A 115 23.63 -1.63 17.89
N GLU A 116 23.66 -1.10 16.66
CA GLU A 116 24.83 -1.18 15.76
C GLU A 116 25.73 0.06 15.76
N LYS A 117 25.58 1.00 16.72
CA LYS A 117 26.52 2.14 16.86
C LYS A 117 27.72 1.85 17.77
N ARG A 118 27.90 0.63 18.28
CA ARG A 118 28.97 0.32 19.25
C ARG A 118 30.20 -0.40 18.70
N VAL A 119 30.30 -0.66 17.39
CA VAL A 119 31.44 -1.41 16.81
C VAL A 119 32.44 -0.52 16.05
N LEU A 120 32.18 0.78 15.87
CA LEU A 120 33.05 1.68 15.08
C LEU A 120 33.78 2.78 15.89
N LEU A 121 33.89 2.67 17.21
CA LEU A 121 34.68 3.63 18.02
C LEU A 121 35.85 3.00 18.78
N GLU A 122 36.19 1.74 18.51
CA GLU A 122 37.33 1.05 19.12
C GLU A 122 38.22 0.32 18.08
N ALA A 123 38.32 0.86 16.86
CA ALA A 123 39.27 0.42 15.85
C ALA A 123 40.16 1.58 15.39
#